data_AF-A0A838T4G9-F1
#
_entry.id   AF-A0A838T4G9-F1
#
_cell.length_a   1.000
_cell.length_b   1.000
_cell.length_c   1.000
_cell.angle_alpha   90.00
_cell.angle_beta   90.00
_cell.angle_gamma   90.00
#
_symmetry.space_group_name_H-M   'P 1'
#
loop_
_entity.id
_entity.type
_entity.pdbx_description
1 polymer ?
#
loop_
_entity_poly.entity_id
_entity_poly.type
_entity_poly.pdbx_seq_one_letter_code
_entity_poly.pdbx_strand_id
1 'polypeptide(L)'
;VTHRILAFLLFGHLLGMMIAAKKREPGSDVARMATIAFALVTTQLLVGAALVEMRLPMGLRSFHQAMGTIVWIAIATTHALARPRGPRVSLIAEARRQEASVTA
;
A
#
# COMPACT_ATOMS: atom_id res chain seq x y z
N VAL A 1 10.05 22.24 -7.96
CA VAL A 1 10.89 21.63 -6.89
C VAL A 1 10.09 20.69 -6.00
N THR A 2 8.95 21.11 -5.46
CA THR A 2 8.08 20.32 -4.54
C THR A 2 7.78 18.90 -5.03
N HIS A 3 7.44 18.74 -6.31
CA HIS A 3 7.13 17.42 -6.89
C HIS A 3 8.25 16.38 -6.69
N ARG A 4 9.52 16.76 -6.92
CA ARG A 4 10.66 15.84 -6.76
C ARG A 4 10.89 15.45 -5.30
N ILE A 5 10.74 16.42 -4.39
CA ILE A 5 10.84 16.18 -2.94
C ILE A 5 9.77 15.18 -2.51
N LEU A 6 8.51 15.39 -2.91
CA LEU A 6 7.42 14.46 -2.61
C LEU A 6 7.67 13.06 -3.20
N ALA A 7 8.20 12.98 -4.42
CA ALA A 7 8.54 11.70 -5.05
C ALA A 7 9.59 10.92 -4.25
N PHE A 8 10.66 11.59 -3.80
CA PHE A 8 11.69 10.95 -2.98
C PHE A 8 11.21 10.58 -1.57
N LEU A 9 10.37 11.42 -0.95
CA LEU A 9 9.75 11.10 0.34
C LEU A 9 8.82 9.89 0.23
N LEU A 10 7.99 9.84 -0.81
CA LEU A 10 7.12 8.69 -1.08
C LEU A 10 7.95 7.42 -1.33
N PHE A 11 8.99 7.51 -2.15
CA PHE A 11 9.91 6.39 -2.40
C PHE A 11 10.53 5.87 -1.10
N GLY A 12 11.12 6.75 -0.28
CA GLY A 12 11.72 6.39 0.99
C GLY A 12 10.71 5.78 1.98
N HIS A 13 9.50 6.33 2.02
CA HIS A 13 8.41 5.82 2.84
C HIS A 13 7.99 4.40 2.44
N LEU A 14 7.79 4.13 1.13
CA LEU A 14 7.44 2.80 0.64
C LEU A 14 8.58 1.79 0.83
N LEU A 15 9.84 2.23 0.68
CA LEU A 15 11.01 1.40 1.00
C LEU A 15 11.01 1.00 2.49
N GLY A 16 10.82 1.98 3.38
CA GLY A 16 10.75 1.75 4.82
C GLY A 16 9.61 0.80 5.21
N MET A 17 8.43 0.98 4.62
CA MET A 17 7.29 0.07 4.82
C MET A 17 7.57 -1.35 4.33
N MET A 18 8.15 -1.51 3.14
CA MET A 18 8.52 -2.82 2.62
C MET A 18 9.51 -3.53 3.55
N ILE A 19 10.56 -2.83 3.99
CA ILE A 19 11.55 -3.39 4.92
C ILE A 19 10.89 -3.76 6.25
N ALA A 20 10.07 -2.87 6.82
CA ALA A 20 9.39 -3.11 8.08
C ALA A 20 8.42 -4.30 8.00
N ALA A 21 7.60 -4.38 6.95
CA ALA A 21 6.65 -5.47 6.75
C ALA A 21 7.37 -6.82 6.58
N LYS A 22 8.43 -6.86 5.75
CA LYS A 22 9.24 -8.07 5.56
C LYS A 22 9.98 -8.52 6.83
N LYS A 23 10.34 -7.59 7.72
CA LYS A 23 11.00 -7.92 9.00
C LYS A 23 10.01 -8.39 10.07
N ARG A 24 8.81 -7.79 10.13
CA ARG A 24 7.82 -8.07 11.18
C ARG A 24 7.01 -9.33 10.89
N GLU A 25 6.57 -9.48 9.65
CA GLU A 25 5.70 -10.58 9.23
C GLU A 25 6.13 -11.09 7.84
N PRO A 26 7.23 -11.83 7.74
CA PRO A 26 7.69 -12.39 6.48
C PRO A 26 6.60 -13.24 5.81
N GLY A 27 6.35 -13.02 4.51
CA GLY A 27 5.37 -13.79 3.74
C GLY A 27 3.91 -13.37 3.90
N SER A 28 3.60 -12.38 4.73
CA SER A 28 2.23 -11.85 4.83
C SER A 28 1.78 -11.12 3.56
N ASP A 29 0.47 -11.03 3.36
CA ASP A 29 -0.11 -10.24 2.26
C ASP A 29 0.32 -8.77 2.35
N VAL A 30 0.50 -8.22 3.55
CA VAL A 30 1.01 -6.88 3.77
C VAL A 30 2.45 -6.75 3.25
N ALA A 31 3.33 -7.70 3.56
CA ALA A 31 4.70 -7.70 3.05
C ALA A 31 4.74 -7.80 1.52
N ARG A 32 3.92 -8.66 0.93
CA ARG A 32 3.81 -8.81 -0.53
C ARG A 32 3.29 -7.54 -1.19
N MET A 33 2.22 -6.95 -0.68
CA MET A 33 1.66 -5.72 -1.24
C MET A 33 2.59 -4.52 -1.05
N ALA A 34 3.30 -4.42 0.09
CA ALA A 34 4.32 -3.39 0.29
C ALA A 34 5.49 -3.53 -0.71
N THR A 35 5.91 -4.75 -1.03
CA THR A 35 6.90 -5.00 -2.09
C THR A 35 6.39 -4.58 -3.47
N ILE A 36 5.13 -4.90 -3.81
CA ILE A 36 4.53 -4.48 -5.08
C ILE A 36 4.42 -2.96 -5.16
N ALA A 37 3.96 -2.29 -4.10
CA ALA A 37 3.87 -0.83 -4.04
C ALA A 37 5.26 -0.19 -4.22
N PHE A 38 6.30 -0.74 -3.59
CA PHE A 38 7.67 -0.27 -3.75
C PHE A 38 8.21 -0.49 -5.18
N ALA A 39 7.93 -1.63 -5.80
CA ALA A 39 8.29 -1.87 -7.19
C ALA A 39 7.61 -0.86 -8.13
N LEU A 40 6.31 -0.62 -7.95
CA LEU A 40 5.54 0.34 -8.74
C LEU A 40 6.05 1.77 -8.60
N VAL A 41 6.35 2.24 -7.38
CA VAL A 41 6.90 3.60 -7.20
C VAL A 41 8.30 3.74 -7.78
N THR A 42 9.10 2.66 -7.78
CA THR A 42 10.41 2.63 -8.43
C THR A 42 10.24 2.80 -9.95
N THR A 43 9.34 2.03 -10.56
CA THR A 43 8.99 2.19 -11.98
C THR A 43 8.48 3.61 -12.27
N GLN A 44 7.62 4.16 -11.40
CA GLN A 44 7.11 5.52 -11.53
C GLN A 44 8.22 6.57 -11.52
N LEU A 45 9.25 6.39 -10.68
CA LEU A 45 10.43 7.26 -10.61
C LEU A 45 11.20 7.24 -11.94
N LEU A 46 11.41 6.04 -12.51
CA LEU A 46 12.10 5.87 -13.79
C LEU A 46 11.30 6.51 -14.94
N VAL A 47 9.98 6.34 -14.97
CA VAL A 47 9.10 6.99 -15.95
C VAL A 47 9.14 8.51 -15.80
N GLY A 48 9.14 9.02 -14.56
CA GLY A 48 9.28 10.45 -14.28
C GLY A 48 10.61 11.03 -14.76
N ALA A 49 11.71 10.29 -14.60
CA ALA A 49 13.01 10.66 -15.15
C ALA A 49 13.01 10.66 -16.68
N ALA A 50 12.47 9.61 -17.30
CA ALA A 50 12.34 9.51 -18.76
C ALA A 50 11.49 10.65 -19.36
N LEU A 51 10.44 11.09 -18.65
CA LEU A 51 9.63 12.24 -19.05
C LEU A 51 10.45 13.53 -19.15
N VAL A 52 11.37 13.76 -18.22
CA VAL A 52 12.25 14.94 -18.23
C VAL A 52 13.25 14.82 -19.38
N GLU A 53 13.88 13.67 -19.54
CA GLU A 53 14.87 13.42 -20.60
C GLU A 53 14.27 13.56 -22.00
N MET A 54 13.09 12.98 -22.21
CA MET A 54 12.43 12.91 -23.52
C MET A 54 11.58 14.15 -23.86
N ARG A 55 11.65 15.21 -23.04
CA ARG A 55 10.87 16.46 -23.24
C ARG A 55 9.34 16.26 -23.25
N LEU A 56 8.84 15.48 -22.29
CA LEU A 56 7.42 15.28 -22.01
C LEU A 56 6.55 14.78 -23.20
N PRO A 57 6.89 13.66 -23.84
CA PRO A 57 6.04 13.09 -24.88
C PRO A 57 4.65 12.72 -24.33
N MET A 58 3.60 12.88 -25.14
CA MET A 58 2.20 12.75 -24.69
C MET A 58 1.89 11.35 -24.13
N GLY A 59 2.30 10.29 -24.82
CA GLY A 59 2.04 8.92 -24.38
C GLY A 59 2.66 8.62 -23.00
N LEU A 60 3.89 9.08 -22.77
CA LEU A 60 4.61 8.86 -21.51
C LEU A 60 4.00 9.67 -20.35
N ARG A 61 3.40 10.84 -20.64
CA ARG A 61 2.64 11.62 -19.64
C ARG A 61 1.40 10.87 -19.19
N SER A 62 0.59 10.37 -20.13
CA SER A 62 -0.60 9.57 -19.82
C SER A 62 -0.23 8.29 -19.08
N PHE A 63 0.85 7.63 -19.48
CA PHE A 63 1.35 6.43 -18.81
C PHE A 63 1.79 6.73 -17.37
N HIS A 64 2.56 7.81 -17.15
CA HIS A 64 2.94 8.25 -15.80
C HIS A 64 1.72 8.52 -14.93
N GLN A 65 0.67 9.15 -15.47
CA GLN A 65 -0.56 9.40 -14.71
C GLN A 65 -1.29 8.10 -14.33
N ALA A 66 -1.45 7.17 -15.27
CA ALA A 66 -2.09 5.88 -15.01
C ALA A 66 -1.30 5.05 -13.98
N MET A 67 0.03 5.01 -14.11
CA MET A 67 0.91 4.37 -13.14
C MET A 67 0.80 5.00 -11.74
N GLY A 68 0.64 6.33 -11.66
CA GLY A 68 0.36 7.04 -10.41
C GLY A 68 -0.91 6.54 -9.72
N THR A 69 -1.99 6.31 -10.49
CA THR A 69 -3.23 5.72 -9.98
C THR A 69 -3.01 4.29 -9.46
N ILE A 70 -2.23 3.47 -10.17
CA ILE A 70 -1.91 2.10 -9.75
C ILE A 70 -1.10 2.09 -8.44
N VAL A 71 -0.10 2.98 -8.32
CA VAL A 71 0.65 3.19 -7.07
C VAL A 71 -0.30 3.54 -5.92
N TRP A 72 -1.23 4.48 -6.14
CA TRP A 72 -2.22 4.86 -5.14
C TRP A 72 -3.09 3.68 -4.69
N ILE A 73 -3.59 2.86 -5.62
CA ILE A 73 -4.38 1.65 -5.31
C ILE A 73 -3.55 0.67 -4.48
N ALA A 74 -2.28 0.44 -4.84
CA ALA A 74 -1.40 -0.48 -4.12
C ALA A 74 -1.16 -0.02 -2.67
N ILE A 75 -0.98 1.29 -2.45
CA ILE A 75 -0.84 1.88 -1.11
C ILE A 75 -2.14 1.71 -0.32
N ALA A 76 -3.28 2.06 -0.90
CA ALA A 76 -4.59 1.94 -0.25
C ALA A 76 -4.89 0.49 0.14
N THR A 77 -4.55 -0.47 -0.73
CA THR A 77 -4.69 -1.91 -0.48
C THR A 77 -3.77 -2.38 0.63
N THR A 78 -2.49 -1.98 0.60
CA THR A 78 -1.52 -2.30 1.66
C THR A 78 -2.01 -1.79 3.01
N HIS A 79 -2.50 -0.55 3.07
CA HIS A 79 -3.08 0.02 4.28
C HIS A 79 -4.32 -0.75 4.74
N ALA A 80 -5.25 -1.09 3.84
CA ALA A 80 -6.44 -1.87 4.17
C ALA A 80 -6.10 -3.24 4.77
N LEU A 81 -5.05 -3.91 4.27
CA LEU A 81 -4.58 -5.19 4.79
C LEU A 81 -3.86 -5.06 6.14
N ALA A 82 -3.17 -3.95 6.37
CA ALA A 82 -2.45 -3.69 7.62
C ALA A 82 -3.37 -3.29 8.78
N ARG A 83 -4.65 -2.96 8.53
CA ARG A 83 -5.60 -2.61 9.58
C ARG A 83 -5.93 -3.84 10.44
N PRO A 84 -5.82 -3.75 11.78
CA PRO A 84 -6.30 -4.80 12.66
C PRO A 84 -7.77 -5.10 12.39
N ARG A 85 -8.10 -6.39 12.19
CA ARG A 85 -9.49 -6.83 12.17
C ARG A 85 -9.98 -6.78 13.62
N GLY A 86 -10.92 -5.87 13.92
CA GLY A 86 -11.49 -5.73 15.27
C GLY A 86 -12.11 -7.03 15.81
N PRO A 87 -12.57 -7.07 17.08
CA PRO A 87 -12.97 -8.30 17.79
C PRO A 87 -14.25 -8.96 17.25
N ARG A 88 -14.25 -9.45 16.00
CA ARG A 88 -15.43 -10.12 15.41
C ARG A 88 -15.74 -11.46 16.08
N VAL A 89 -14.72 -12.08 16.69
CA VAL A 89 -14.87 -13.35 17.40
C VAL A 89 -15.40 -13.15 18.81
N SER A 90 -15.12 -12.03 19.47
CA SER A 90 -15.64 -11.81 20.83
C SER A 90 -17.15 -11.58 20.80
N LEU A 91 -17.68 -10.81 19.84
CA LEU A 91 -19.11 -10.54 19.75
C LEU A 91 -19.97 -11.79 19.49
N ILE A 92 -19.50 -12.73 18.67
CA ILE A 92 -20.21 -14.00 18.43
C ILE A 92 -20.12 -14.91 19.66
N ALA A 93 -18.98 -14.89 20.37
CA ALA A 93 -18.79 -15.66 21.60
C ALA A 93 -19.57 -15.07 22.80
N GLU A 94 -19.65 -13.74 22.90
CA GLU A 94 -20.49 -12.99 23.86
C GLU A 94 -21.97 -13.28 23.61
N ALA A 95 -22.42 -13.21 22.35
CA ALA A 95 -23.81 -13.50 21.99
C ALA A 95 -24.21 -14.93 22.37
N ARG A 96 -23.36 -15.92 22.10
CA ARG A 96 -23.60 -17.32 22.51
C ARG A 96 -23.60 -17.51 24.03
N ARG A 97 -22.76 -16.77 24.77
CA ARG A 97 -22.77 -16.80 26.24
C ARG A 97 -24.05 -16.18 26.82
N GLN A 98 -24.55 -15.11 26.22
CA GLN A 98 -25.82 -14.50 26.63
C GLN A 98 -27.00 -15.43 26.36
N GLU A 99 -27.06 -16.08 25.19
CA GLU A 99 -28.09 -17.08 24.89
C GLU A 99 -28.10 -18.22 25.91
N ALA A 100 -26.92 -18.74 26.28
CA ALA A 100 -26.79 -19.81 27.28
C ALA A 100 -27.23 -19.38 28.69
N SER A 101 -27.09 -18.09 29.04
CA SER A 101 -27.49 -17.55 30.35
C SER A 101 -29.00 -17.28 30.48
N VAL A 102 -29.72 -17.18 29.35
CA VAL A 102 -31.18 -16.95 29.33
C VAL A 102 -31.95 -18.28 29.41
N THR A 103 -31.32 -19.37 29.00
CA THR A 103 -31.92 -20.72 28.99
C THR A 103 -31.63 -21.56 30.25
N ALA A 104 -30.85 -21.04 31.20
CA ALA A 104 -30.48 -21.68 32.46
C ALA A 104 -31.27 -21.08 33.63
#